data_AF-A0A935YWP5-F1
#
_entry.id   AF-A0A935YWP5-F1
#
_cell.length_a   1.000
_cell.length_b   1.000
_cell.length_c   1.000
_cell.angle_alpha   90.00
_cell.angle_beta   90.00
_cell.angle_gamma   90.00
#
_symmetry.space_group_name_H-M   'P 1'
#
loop_
_entity.id
_entity.type
_entity.pdbx_description
1 polymer ?
#
loop_
_entity_poly.entity_id
_entity_poly.type
_entity_poly.pdbx_seq_one_letter_code
_entity_poly.pdbx_strand_id
1 'polypeptide(L)'
;MRTHTPTAQLGFEGLLDEAETVNYRRAFERSTGHLPGTLSEALPHFRALLATHHAAMLAADVDETMRLRKEADNLARRLNHGEPGILAGPDAPGCILRRETAAARDCVPLWGQQGSFVVTVSGARVRIAMDGIFGIGSSFGYWPGFAAHVVDAGRPFISETGYRSFLGIHADPAPGMTPEAFAAEIVAAYVAKELKGRLVAIEPRYRERSGEAVR
;
A
#
# COMPACT_ATOMS: atom_id res chain seq x y z
N MET A 1 -50.20 18.98 33.84
CA MET A 1 -49.96 19.01 32.38
C MET A 1 -48.67 18.24 32.12
N ARG A 2 -48.75 16.96 31.71
CA ARG A 2 -47.58 16.15 31.35
C ARG A 2 -47.52 16.11 29.83
N THR A 3 -46.54 16.78 29.24
CA THR A 3 -46.23 16.69 27.82
C THR A 3 -45.55 15.35 27.57
N HIS A 4 -46.30 14.39 27.02
CA HIS A 4 -45.74 13.17 26.44
C HIS A 4 -45.04 13.55 25.13
N THR A 5 -43.72 13.52 25.13
CA THR A 5 -42.95 13.51 23.88
C THR A 5 -43.24 12.18 23.18
N PRO A 6 -43.79 12.16 21.96
CA PRO A 6 -44.03 10.91 21.26
C PRO A 6 -42.68 10.29 20.88
N THR A 7 -42.40 9.08 21.36
CA THR A 7 -41.33 8.25 20.81
C THR A 7 -41.72 7.93 19.38
N ALA A 8 -40.97 8.46 18.41
CA ALA A 8 -41.18 8.15 17.00
C ALA A 8 -40.94 6.64 16.79
N GLN A 9 -42.02 5.89 16.64
CA GLN A 9 -41.96 4.47 16.32
C GLN A 9 -41.46 4.35 14.88
N LEU A 10 -40.28 3.75 14.69
CA LEU A 10 -39.74 3.50 13.36
C LEU A 10 -40.68 2.56 12.59
N GLY A 11 -40.86 2.84 11.29
CA GLY A 11 -41.46 1.87 10.37
C GLY A 11 -40.57 0.63 10.24
N PHE A 12 -41.11 -0.45 9.64
CA PHE A 12 -40.38 -1.72 9.48
C PHE A 12 -39.01 -1.56 8.80
N GLU A 13 -38.91 -0.70 7.78
CA GLU A 13 -37.63 -0.36 7.13
C GLU A 13 -36.64 0.31 8.11
N GLY A 14 -37.10 1.28 8.90
CA GLY A 14 -36.27 1.94 9.91
C GLY A 14 -35.77 0.99 11.01
N LEU A 15 -36.56 -0.04 11.37
CA LEU A 15 -36.12 -1.07 12.30
C LEU A 15 -35.04 -1.98 11.70
N LEU A 16 -35.12 -2.27 10.39
CA LEU A 16 -34.10 -3.05 9.69
C LEU A 16 -32.78 -2.28 9.58
N ASP A 17 -32.84 -0.99 9.22
CA ASP A 17 -31.66 -0.12 9.13
C ASP A 17 -30.96 0.05 10.49
N GLU A 18 -31.73 0.22 11.57
CA GLU A 18 -31.19 0.30 12.93
C GLU A 18 -30.55 -1.03 13.34
N ALA A 19 -31.20 -2.16 13.06
CA ALA A 19 -30.66 -3.48 13.34
C ALA A 19 -29.36 -3.75 12.57
N GLU A 20 -29.30 -3.38 11.29
CA GLU A 20 -28.10 -3.48 10.47
C GLU A 20 -26.95 -2.63 11.05
N THR A 21 -27.24 -1.38 11.43
CA THR A 21 -26.28 -0.48 12.06
C THR A 21 -25.71 -1.05 13.36
N VAL A 22 -26.57 -1.58 14.23
CA VAL A 22 -26.16 -2.19 15.51
C VAL A 22 -25.34 -3.46 15.26
N ASN A 23 -25.75 -4.30 14.31
CA ASN A 23 -25.03 -5.52 13.96
C ASN A 23 -23.64 -5.21 13.38
N TYR A 24 -23.55 -4.21 12.49
CA TYR A 24 -22.28 -3.72 11.95
C TYR A 24 -21.35 -3.24 13.07
N ARG A 25 -21.83 -2.37 13.96
CA ARG A 25 -21.03 -1.87 15.09
C ARG A 25 -20.52 -2.99 16.00
N ARG A 26 -21.37 -3.97 16.33
CA ARG A 26 -20.97 -5.13 17.15
C ARG A 26 -19.96 -6.02 16.43
N ALA A 27 -20.11 -6.23 15.13
CA ALA A 27 -19.14 -6.99 14.34
C ALA A 27 -17.80 -6.26 14.28
N PHE A 28 -17.82 -4.95 14.02
CA PHE A 28 -16.65 -4.10 13.95
C PHE A 28 -15.90 -4.01 15.28
N GLU A 29 -16.60 -3.84 16.40
CA GLU A 29 -15.95 -3.79 17.71
C GLU A 29 -15.33 -5.14 18.07
N ARG A 30 -15.97 -6.25 17.71
CA ARG A 30 -15.40 -7.59 17.92
C ARG A 30 -14.14 -7.83 17.10
N SER A 31 -14.07 -7.30 15.88
CA SER A 31 -12.94 -7.50 14.98
C SER A 31 -11.80 -6.49 15.18
N THR A 32 -12.06 -5.38 15.87
CA THR A 32 -11.07 -4.30 16.03
C THR A 32 -10.83 -3.87 17.47
N GLY A 33 -11.58 -4.39 18.44
CA GLY A 33 -11.54 -3.98 19.85
C GLY A 33 -10.15 -4.06 20.49
N HIS A 34 -9.32 -4.98 20.01
CA HIS A 34 -7.93 -5.17 20.45
C HIS A 34 -6.94 -4.18 19.84
N LEU A 35 -7.34 -3.41 18.83
CA LEU A 35 -6.48 -2.46 18.14
C LEU A 35 -6.46 -1.10 18.85
N PRO A 36 -5.34 -0.35 18.72
CA PRO A 36 -5.26 1.02 19.20
C PRO A 36 -6.40 1.93 18.69
N GLY A 37 -6.92 2.78 19.58
CA GLY A 37 -7.97 3.75 19.26
C GLY A 37 -7.44 5.14 18.90
N THR A 38 -6.15 5.41 19.11
CA THR A 38 -5.52 6.72 18.89
C THR A 38 -4.29 6.61 18.01
N LEU A 39 -3.94 7.69 17.29
CA LEU A 39 -2.75 7.71 16.43
C LEU A 39 -1.44 7.52 17.23
N SER A 40 -1.35 8.08 18.44
CA SER A 40 -0.16 7.98 19.29
C SER A 40 0.15 6.53 19.66
N GLU A 41 -0.88 5.73 19.92
CA GLU A 41 -0.76 4.30 20.22
C GLU A 41 -0.62 3.46 18.94
N ALA A 42 -1.29 3.89 17.86
CA ALA A 42 -1.29 3.16 16.60
C ALA A 42 0.07 3.18 15.90
N LEU A 43 0.84 4.27 15.96
CA LEU A 43 2.14 4.36 15.29
C LEU A 43 3.16 3.29 15.73
N PRO A 44 3.47 3.11 17.04
CA PRO A 44 4.37 2.05 17.46
C PRO A 44 3.80 0.67 17.16
N HIS A 45 2.48 0.46 17.32
CA HIS A 45 1.83 -0.80 16.95
C HIS A 45 1.98 -1.11 15.46
N PHE A 46 1.75 -0.13 14.59
CA PHE A 46 1.84 -0.28 13.14
C PHE A 46 3.28 -0.55 12.68
N ARG A 47 4.28 0.06 13.32
CA ARG A 47 5.70 -0.28 13.07
C ARG A 47 6.00 -1.74 13.41
N ALA A 48 5.49 -2.24 14.54
CA ALA A 48 5.64 -3.65 14.89
C ALA A 48 4.92 -4.56 13.90
N LEU A 49 3.70 -4.20 13.49
CA LEU A 49 2.94 -4.92 12.45
C LEU A 49 3.73 -5.00 11.14
N LEU A 50 4.35 -3.89 10.69
CA LEU A 50 5.18 -3.86 9.48
C LEU A 50 6.40 -4.78 9.60
N ALA A 51 7.04 -4.84 10.77
CA ALA A 51 8.16 -5.75 11.00
C ALA A 51 7.72 -7.22 10.92
N THR A 52 6.57 -7.57 11.52
CA THR A 52 6.01 -8.93 11.43
C THR A 52 5.59 -9.27 10.01
N HIS A 53 4.94 -8.34 9.30
CA HIS A 53 4.55 -8.51 7.91
C HIS A 53 5.78 -8.72 7.02
N HIS A 54 6.85 -7.99 7.28
CA HIS A 54 8.11 -8.18 6.59
C HIS A 54 8.71 -9.56 6.81
N ALA A 55 8.73 -10.04 8.06
CA ALA A 55 9.19 -11.40 8.36
C ALA A 55 8.33 -12.47 7.67
N ALA A 56 7.00 -12.31 7.66
CA ALA A 56 6.08 -13.24 6.98
C ALA A 56 6.31 -13.28 5.46
N MET A 57 6.51 -12.11 4.84
CA MET A 57 6.85 -12.02 3.42
C MET A 57 8.19 -12.70 3.11
N LEU A 58 9.22 -12.49 3.94
CA LEU A 58 10.50 -13.18 3.79
C LEU A 58 10.39 -14.70 4.00
N ALA A 59 9.44 -15.16 4.82
CA ALA A 59 9.19 -16.57 5.04
C ALA A 59 8.32 -17.23 3.95
N ALA A 60 7.83 -16.46 2.97
CA ALA A 60 6.80 -16.88 2.02
C ALA A 60 5.49 -17.35 2.68
N ASP A 61 5.17 -16.83 3.87
CA ASP A 61 3.94 -17.14 4.59
C ASP A 61 2.79 -16.28 4.05
N VAL A 62 2.02 -16.85 3.12
CA VAL A 62 0.92 -16.17 2.43
C VAL A 62 -0.21 -15.81 3.38
N ASP A 63 -0.63 -16.76 4.21
CA ASP A 63 -1.79 -16.59 5.09
C ASP A 63 -1.51 -15.51 6.14
N GLU A 64 -0.35 -15.56 6.78
CA GLU A 64 0.03 -14.56 7.77
C GLU A 64 0.23 -13.18 7.14
N THR A 65 0.84 -13.12 5.95
CA THR A 65 0.97 -11.88 5.18
C THR A 65 -0.40 -11.25 4.95
N MET A 66 -1.36 -12.00 4.40
CA MET A 66 -2.69 -11.47 4.08
C MET A 66 -3.49 -11.12 5.34
N ARG A 67 -3.34 -11.89 6.41
CA ARG A 67 -3.94 -11.59 7.71
C ARG A 67 -3.41 -10.26 8.27
N LEU A 68 -2.10 -10.02 8.23
CA LEU A 68 -1.48 -8.78 8.72
C LEU A 68 -1.87 -7.55 7.87
N ARG A 69 -2.08 -7.72 6.56
CA ARG A 69 -2.63 -6.65 5.70
C ARG A 69 -4.05 -6.31 6.09
N LYS A 70 -4.87 -7.32 6.37
CA LYS A 70 -6.23 -7.10 6.87
C LYS A 70 -6.22 -6.42 8.23
N GLU A 71 -5.28 -6.77 9.10
CA GLU A 71 -5.09 -6.14 10.40
C GLU A 71 -4.72 -4.65 10.26
N ALA A 72 -3.85 -4.31 9.30
CA ALA A 72 -3.52 -2.92 9.00
C ALA A 72 -4.73 -2.12 8.48
N ASP A 73 -5.56 -2.70 7.59
CA ASP A 73 -6.83 -2.08 7.14
C ASP A 73 -7.78 -1.87 8.31
N ASN A 74 -7.93 -2.85 9.19
CA ASN A 74 -8.76 -2.75 10.38
C ASN A 74 -8.27 -1.65 11.33
N LEU A 75 -6.95 -1.51 11.53
CA LEU A 75 -6.36 -0.44 12.34
C LEU A 75 -6.70 0.93 11.76
N ALA A 76 -6.47 1.11 10.46
CA ALA A 76 -6.77 2.38 9.79
C ALA A 76 -8.27 2.71 9.85
N ARG A 77 -9.15 1.71 9.72
CA ARG A 77 -10.60 1.88 9.87
C ARG A 77 -11.00 2.23 11.30
N ARG A 78 -10.39 1.61 12.31
CA ARG A 78 -10.66 1.93 13.72
C ARG A 78 -10.30 3.37 14.06
N LEU A 79 -9.14 3.83 13.59
CA LEU A 79 -8.72 5.22 13.70
C LEU A 79 -9.65 6.17 12.94
N ASN A 80 -10.34 5.67 11.91
CA ASN A 80 -11.37 6.40 11.15
C ASN A 80 -12.78 6.14 11.68
N HIS A 81 -12.93 5.73 12.94
CA HIS A 81 -14.22 5.48 13.60
C HIS A 81 -15.12 4.44 12.91
N GLY A 82 -14.53 3.52 12.14
CA GLY A 82 -15.24 2.50 11.37
C GLY A 82 -15.74 2.97 10.00
N GLU A 83 -15.49 4.21 9.62
CA GLU A 83 -15.92 4.80 8.35
C GLU A 83 -14.97 4.44 7.19
N PRO A 84 -15.46 4.40 5.95
CA PRO A 84 -14.59 4.30 4.77
C PRO A 84 -13.76 5.57 4.58
N GLY A 85 -12.81 5.53 3.63
CA GLY A 85 -11.99 6.72 3.32
C GLY A 85 -10.70 6.82 4.13
N ILE A 86 -10.13 5.70 4.55
CA ILE A 86 -8.83 5.65 5.26
C ILE A 86 -7.65 6.28 4.47
N LEU A 87 -7.84 6.54 3.16
CA LEU A 87 -6.90 7.21 2.26
C LEU A 87 -7.50 8.47 1.58
N ALA A 88 -8.59 9.03 2.10
CA ALA A 88 -9.34 10.12 1.44
C ALA A 88 -8.63 11.48 1.42
N GLY A 89 -7.49 11.62 2.12
CA GLY A 89 -6.74 12.87 2.18
C GLY A 89 -5.44 12.73 2.98
N PRO A 90 -4.60 13.78 3.03
CA PRO A 90 -3.31 13.74 3.72
C PRO A 90 -3.42 13.46 5.23
N ASP A 91 -4.55 13.81 5.83
CA ASP A 91 -4.85 13.63 7.26
C ASP A 91 -5.71 12.39 7.54
N ALA A 92 -6.07 11.62 6.51
CA ALA A 92 -6.77 10.36 6.71
C ALA A 92 -5.85 9.37 7.45
N PRO A 93 -6.37 8.52 8.35
CA PRO A 93 -5.52 7.69 9.22
C PRO A 93 -4.53 6.79 8.48
N GLY A 94 -4.93 6.16 7.37
CA GLY A 94 -4.04 5.34 6.54
C GLY A 94 -2.93 6.16 5.89
N CYS A 95 -3.21 7.40 5.48
CA CYS A 95 -2.20 8.32 4.95
C CYS A 95 -1.18 8.75 6.01
N ILE A 96 -1.65 9.05 7.23
CA ILE A 96 -0.77 9.38 8.36
C ILE A 96 0.11 8.17 8.69
N LEU A 97 -0.49 6.99 8.93
CA LEU A 97 0.26 5.77 9.23
C LEU A 97 1.34 5.50 8.17
N ARG A 98 0.97 5.56 6.88
CA ARG A 98 1.90 5.35 5.76
C ARG A 98 3.06 6.35 5.75
N ARG A 99 2.79 7.64 6.00
CA ARG A 99 3.80 8.70 5.99
C ARG A 99 4.75 8.59 7.19
N GLU A 100 4.20 8.44 8.39
CA GLU A 100 4.96 8.42 9.65
C GLU A 100 5.76 7.12 9.87
N THR A 101 5.50 6.10 9.06
CA THR A 101 6.28 4.86 9.02
C THR A 101 6.95 4.63 7.68
N ALA A 102 7.07 5.62 6.79
CA ALA A 102 7.76 5.46 5.53
C ALA A 102 9.24 5.10 5.74
N ALA A 103 9.82 4.38 4.78
CA ALA A 103 11.26 4.16 4.75
C ALA A 103 11.97 5.50 4.56
N ALA A 104 13.16 5.62 5.14
CA ALA A 104 14.01 6.77 4.86
C ALA A 104 14.29 6.86 3.35
N ARG A 105 14.50 8.09 2.86
CA ARG A 105 14.79 8.33 1.45
C ARG A 105 15.99 7.49 1.01
N ASP A 106 15.90 6.93 -0.20
CA ASP A 106 16.91 6.09 -0.84
C ASP A 106 17.25 4.79 -0.08
N CYS A 107 16.52 4.46 0.99
CA CYS A 107 16.62 3.18 1.67
C CYS A 107 15.60 2.19 1.10
N VAL A 108 16.00 0.93 1.00
CA VAL A 108 15.08 -0.17 0.65
C VAL A 108 14.04 -0.30 1.77
N PRO A 109 12.74 -0.23 1.46
CA PRO A 109 11.69 -0.36 2.47
C PRO A 109 11.63 -1.79 3.02
N LEU A 110 11.05 -1.96 4.20
CA LEU A 110 10.49 -3.26 4.59
C LEU A 110 9.32 -3.62 3.68
N TRP A 111 9.00 -4.90 3.56
CA TRP A 111 7.75 -5.29 2.89
C TRP A 111 6.54 -4.67 3.61
N GLY A 112 5.68 -3.98 2.87
CA GLY A 112 4.52 -3.26 3.41
C GLY A 112 4.80 -1.81 3.80
N GLN A 113 6.05 -1.37 3.79
CA GLN A 113 6.41 0.02 4.04
C GLN A 113 6.37 0.84 2.74
N GLN A 114 5.94 2.09 2.79
CA GLN A 114 6.11 3.02 1.67
C GLN A 114 7.58 3.39 1.56
N GLY A 115 8.14 3.41 0.35
CA GLY A 115 9.53 3.78 0.16
C GLY A 115 9.92 4.00 -1.30
N SER A 116 11.07 4.64 -1.49
CA SER A 116 11.68 4.80 -2.80
C SER A 116 13.18 4.62 -2.73
N PHE A 117 13.71 3.81 -3.64
CA PHE A 117 15.12 3.43 -3.72
C PHE A 117 15.52 3.23 -5.18
N VAL A 118 16.82 3.14 -5.47
CA VAL A 118 17.32 2.99 -6.84
C VAL A 118 17.96 1.61 -7.00
N VAL A 119 17.55 0.88 -8.04
CA VAL A 119 18.20 -0.35 -8.49
C VAL A 119 18.91 -0.15 -9.81
N THR A 120 19.93 -0.96 -10.08
CA THR A 120 20.58 -1.02 -11.40
C THR A 120 20.23 -2.34 -12.07
N VAL A 121 19.53 -2.27 -13.20
CA VAL A 121 19.05 -3.45 -13.94
C VAL A 121 19.28 -3.24 -15.42
N SER A 122 19.87 -4.24 -16.09
CA SER A 122 20.13 -4.21 -17.54
C SER A 122 20.86 -2.95 -18.02
N GLY A 123 21.78 -2.41 -17.19
CA GLY A 123 22.54 -1.20 -17.49
C GLY A 123 21.82 0.13 -17.23
N ALA A 124 20.55 0.11 -16.78
CA ALA A 124 19.80 1.29 -16.40
C ALA A 124 19.70 1.46 -14.89
N ARG A 125 19.76 2.72 -14.43
CA ARG A 125 19.38 3.10 -13.06
C ARG A 125 17.89 3.40 -13.02
N VAL A 126 17.16 2.68 -12.18
CA VAL A 126 15.70 2.75 -12.09
C VAL A 126 15.32 3.12 -10.66
N ARG A 127 14.56 4.19 -10.48
CA ARG A 127 13.98 4.53 -9.19
C ARG A 127 12.69 3.75 -9.00
N ILE A 128 12.67 2.91 -7.99
CA ILE A 128 11.50 2.13 -7.58
C ILE A 128 10.73 2.95 -6.56
N ALA A 129 9.40 2.99 -6.69
CA ALA A 129 8.49 3.55 -5.71
C ALA A 129 7.46 2.48 -5.32
N MET A 130 7.37 2.21 -4.02
CA MET A 130 6.44 1.25 -3.43
C MET A 130 5.45 1.98 -2.53
N ASP A 131 4.16 1.72 -2.73
CA ASP A 131 3.06 2.39 -2.00
C ASP A 131 2.82 1.82 -0.60
N GLY A 132 3.45 0.68 -0.27
CA GLY A 132 3.30 -0.01 1.01
C GLY A 132 1.99 -0.79 1.14
N ILE A 133 1.64 -1.13 2.38
CA ILE A 133 0.57 -2.09 2.71
C ILE A 133 -0.84 -1.58 2.34
N PHE A 134 -1.02 -0.26 2.27
CA PHE A 134 -2.28 0.37 1.85
C PHE A 134 -2.36 0.64 0.34
N GLY A 135 -1.32 0.27 -0.43
CA GLY A 135 -1.36 0.36 -1.89
C GLY A 135 -2.37 -0.63 -2.48
N ILE A 136 -2.98 -0.27 -3.62
CA ILE A 136 -4.06 -1.06 -4.25
C ILE A 136 -3.63 -2.53 -4.47
N GLY A 137 -2.39 -2.77 -4.93
CA GLY A 137 -1.91 -4.12 -5.18
C GLY A 137 -1.84 -5.01 -3.93
N SER A 138 -1.64 -4.42 -2.75
CA SER A 138 -1.47 -5.16 -1.49
C SER A 138 -2.76 -5.84 -1.02
N SER A 139 -3.93 -5.33 -1.42
CA SER A 139 -5.24 -5.88 -1.03
C SER A 139 -5.68 -7.09 -1.86
N PHE A 140 -5.09 -7.31 -3.04
CA PHE A 140 -5.58 -8.29 -4.01
C PHE A 140 -4.56 -9.38 -4.37
N GLY A 141 -3.26 -9.18 -4.10
CA GLY A 141 -2.23 -10.14 -4.46
C GLY A 141 -1.13 -10.24 -3.41
N TYR A 142 -0.46 -11.39 -3.36
CA TYR A 142 0.66 -11.61 -2.44
C TYR A 142 1.80 -10.62 -2.71
N TRP A 143 2.25 -10.50 -3.96
CA TRP A 143 3.26 -9.52 -4.35
C TRP A 143 2.65 -8.13 -4.56
N PRO A 144 3.14 -7.08 -3.87
CA PRO A 144 2.67 -5.73 -4.10
C PRO A 144 3.16 -5.21 -5.45
N GLY A 145 2.39 -4.30 -6.03
CA GLY A 145 2.82 -3.54 -7.20
C GLY A 145 3.87 -2.49 -6.84
N PHE A 146 4.57 -1.98 -7.86
CA PHE A 146 5.49 -0.86 -7.72
C PHE A 146 5.54 -0.04 -9.01
N ALA A 147 6.03 1.18 -8.89
CA ALA A 147 6.32 2.06 -10.02
C ALA A 147 7.83 2.17 -10.24
N ALA A 148 8.24 2.18 -11.50
CA ALA A 148 9.59 2.41 -11.94
C ALA A 148 9.68 3.76 -12.65
N HIS A 149 10.60 4.60 -12.20
CA HIS A 149 10.85 5.94 -12.70
C HIS A 149 12.27 6.05 -13.23
N VAL A 150 12.44 6.84 -14.27
CA VAL A 150 13.75 7.20 -14.79
C VAL A 150 14.56 7.99 -13.76
N VAL A 151 15.86 7.68 -13.66
CA VAL A 151 16.83 8.48 -12.89
C VAL A 151 17.60 9.45 -13.79
N ASP A 152 17.94 9.03 -15.01
CA ASP A 152 18.66 9.82 -16.02
C ASP A 152 17.86 9.85 -17.33
N ALA A 153 17.18 10.98 -17.58
CA ALA A 153 16.33 11.17 -18.76
C ALA A 153 17.11 11.25 -20.09
N GLY A 154 18.44 11.38 -20.03
CA GLY A 154 19.31 11.36 -21.20
C GLY A 154 19.69 9.95 -21.66
N ARG A 155 19.39 8.92 -20.87
CA ARG A 155 19.73 7.53 -21.18
C ARG A 155 18.50 6.70 -21.56
N PRO A 156 18.69 5.61 -22.34
CA PRO A 156 17.63 4.64 -22.57
C PRO A 156 17.06 4.08 -21.26
N PHE A 157 15.76 3.82 -21.25
CA PHE A 157 15.00 3.36 -20.09
C PHE A 157 14.07 2.20 -20.47
N ILE A 158 13.35 1.64 -19.49
CA ILE A 158 12.39 0.54 -19.70
C ILE A 158 11.03 1.01 -20.25
N SER A 159 10.89 2.30 -20.56
CA SER A 159 9.66 2.90 -21.07
C SER A 159 10.00 4.22 -21.77
N GLU A 160 9.30 4.53 -22.86
CA GLU A 160 9.46 5.76 -23.62
C GLU A 160 9.01 7.01 -22.83
N THR A 161 8.20 6.82 -21.78
CA THR A 161 7.69 7.92 -20.94
C THR A 161 8.58 8.25 -19.75
N GLY A 162 9.62 7.44 -19.49
CA GLY A 162 10.37 7.51 -18.23
C GLY A 162 9.60 6.95 -17.02
N TYR A 163 8.45 6.32 -17.24
CA TYR A 163 7.61 5.72 -16.19
C TYR A 163 7.06 4.36 -16.63
N ARG A 164 7.04 3.39 -15.71
CA ARG A 164 6.39 2.09 -15.88
C ARG A 164 5.77 1.64 -14.56
N SER A 165 4.50 1.27 -14.58
CA SER A 165 3.84 0.62 -13.45
C SER A 165 3.85 -0.89 -13.62
N PHE A 166 4.06 -1.61 -12.52
CA PHE A 166 3.97 -3.06 -12.42
C PHE A 166 2.87 -3.41 -11.42
N LEU A 167 1.71 -3.86 -11.94
CA LEU A 167 0.54 -4.27 -11.16
C LEU A 167 0.27 -5.76 -11.37
N GLY A 168 -0.29 -6.43 -10.36
CA GLY A 168 -0.85 -7.78 -10.52
C GLY A 168 0.18 -8.85 -10.89
N ILE A 169 1.36 -8.80 -10.27
CA ILE A 169 2.41 -9.80 -10.49
C ILE A 169 1.97 -11.11 -9.86
N HIS A 170 1.62 -12.08 -10.71
CA HIS A 170 1.32 -13.45 -10.30
C HIS A 170 2.61 -14.26 -10.45
N ALA A 171 3.30 -14.42 -9.34
CA ALA A 171 4.45 -15.29 -9.19
C ALA A 171 4.30 -16.06 -7.89
N ASP A 172 4.80 -17.29 -7.86
CA ASP A 172 4.76 -18.10 -6.64
C ASP A 172 5.53 -17.38 -5.52
N PRO A 173 5.02 -17.41 -4.27
CA PRO A 173 5.77 -16.94 -3.11
C PRO A 173 7.14 -17.60 -3.03
N ALA A 174 8.17 -16.80 -2.75
CA ALA A 174 9.56 -17.26 -2.70
C ALA A 174 10.22 -16.81 -1.39
N PRO A 175 10.73 -17.74 -0.56
CA PRO A 175 11.43 -17.39 0.67
C PRO A 175 12.68 -16.55 0.42
N GLY A 176 12.99 -15.64 1.34
CA GLY A 176 14.17 -14.77 1.28
C GLY A 176 14.07 -13.62 0.26
N MET A 177 12.98 -13.51 -0.48
CA MET A 177 12.81 -12.47 -1.50
C MET A 177 12.68 -11.08 -0.85
N THR A 178 13.66 -10.21 -1.08
CA THR A 178 13.64 -8.83 -0.57
C THR A 178 12.92 -7.88 -1.53
N PRO A 179 12.45 -6.70 -1.08
CA PRO A 179 11.83 -5.71 -1.96
C PRO A 179 12.74 -5.27 -3.12
N GLU A 180 14.03 -5.15 -2.86
CA GLU A 180 15.03 -4.78 -3.86
C GLU A 180 15.22 -5.90 -4.90
N ALA A 181 15.44 -7.14 -4.45
CA ALA A 181 15.62 -8.28 -5.34
C ALA A 181 14.38 -8.49 -6.21
N PHE A 182 13.18 -8.45 -5.60
CA PHE A 182 11.92 -8.56 -6.31
C PHE A 182 11.77 -7.51 -7.41
N ALA A 183 11.98 -6.22 -7.08
CA ALA A 183 11.86 -5.16 -8.06
C ALA A 183 12.89 -5.32 -9.20
N ALA A 184 14.12 -5.69 -8.86
CA ALA A 184 15.18 -5.92 -9.84
C ALA A 184 14.85 -7.09 -10.79
N GLU A 185 14.40 -8.21 -10.26
CA GLU A 185 14.04 -9.40 -11.04
C GLU A 185 12.85 -9.15 -11.97
N ILE A 186 11.82 -8.47 -11.49
CA ILE A 186 10.64 -8.14 -12.30
C ILE A 186 11.01 -7.18 -13.44
N VAL A 187 11.81 -6.15 -13.15
CA VAL A 187 12.30 -5.24 -14.19
C VAL A 187 13.19 -5.98 -15.19
N ALA A 188 14.09 -6.87 -14.72
CA ALA A 188 14.95 -7.66 -15.60
C ALA A 188 14.14 -8.58 -16.51
N ALA A 189 13.15 -9.29 -15.95
CA ALA A 189 12.26 -10.16 -16.69
C ALA A 189 11.44 -9.39 -17.74
N TYR A 190 10.95 -8.20 -17.39
CA TYR A 190 10.26 -7.31 -18.33
C TYR A 190 11.18 -6.87 -19.47
N VAL A 191 12.40 -6.42 -19.18
CA VAL A 191 13.38 -6.04 -20.21
C VAL A 191 13.70 -7.21 -21.13
N ALA A 192 13.90 -8.40 -20.58
CA ALA A 192 14.22 -9.59 -21.36
C ALA A 192 13.07 -10.03 -22.27
N LYS A 193 11.84 -10.09 -21.73
CA LYS A 193 10.67 -10.64 -22.44
C LYS A 193 9.99 -9.61 -23.34
N GLU A 194 9.64 -8.46 -22.78
CA GLU A 194 8.82 -7.45 -23.46
C GLU A 194 9.67 -6.52 -24.33
N LEU A 195 10.87 -6.17 -23.86
CA LEU A 195 11.79 -5.29 -24.60
C LEU A 195 12.88 -6.05 -25.38
N LYS A 196 12.85 -7.38 -25.36
CA LYS A 196 13.82 -8.25 -26.07
C LYS A 196 15.28 -7.88 -25.76
N GLY A 197 15.55 -7.51 -24.51
CA GLY A 197 16.86 -7.11 -24.01
C GLY A 197 17.30 -5.69 -24.39
N ARG A 198 16.44 -4.86 -25.00
CA ARG A 198 16.82 -3.52 -25.49
C ARG A 198 16.00 -2.43 -24.82
N LEU A 199 16.68 -1.54 -24.10
CA LEU A 199 16.06 -0.34 -23.55
C LEU A 199 15.65 0.63 -24.67
N VAL A 200 14.67 1.48 -24.39
CA VAL A 200 14.09 2.43 -25.34
C VAL A 200 14.47 3.87 -24.98
N ALA A 201 14.60 4.72 -25.99
CA ALA A 201 14.83 6.15 -25.76
C ALA A 201 13.58 6.80 -25.16
N ILE A 202 13.77 7.66 -24.17
CA ILE A 202 12.66 8.45 -23.62
C ILE A 202 12.28 9.52 -24.65
N GLU A 203 10.98 9.69 -24.93
CA GLU A 203 10.52 10.71 -25.86
C GLU A 203 10.87 12.11 -25.35
N PRO A 204 11.26 13.06 -26.24
CA PRO A 204 11.68 14.40 -25.83
C PRO A 204 10.73 15.11 -24.85
N ARG A 205 9.41 15.00 -25.08
CA ARG A 205 8.38 15.63 -24.23
C ARG A 205 8.35 15.16 -22.78
N TYR A 206 8.95 14.01 -22.46
CA TYR A 206 9.01 13.50 -21.08
C TYR A 206 10.35 13.78 -20.38
N ARG A 207 11.37 14.23 -21.12
CA ARG A 207 12.70 14.51 -20.55
C ARG A 207 12.69 15.74 -19.64
N GLU A 208 11.86 16.73 -19.97
CA GLU A 208 11.75 18.01 -19.24
C GLU A 208 11.04 17.85 -17.89
N ARG A 209 10.00 17.01 -17.81
CA ARG A 209 9.26 16.74 -16.55
C ARG A 209 10.04 15.95 -15.50
N SER A 210 11.07 15.23 -15.93
CA SER A 210 11.82 14.30 -15.06
C SER A 210 12.75 15.02 -14.07
N GLY A 211 13.03 16.32 -14.28
CA GLY A 211 13.91 17.13 -13.43
C GLY A 211 13.23 17.77 -12.21
N GLU A 212 11.89 17.88 -12.18
CA GLU A 212 11.17 18.64 -11.14
C GLU A 212 10.59 17.76 -10.02
N ALA A 213 10.31 16.48 -10.27
CA ALA A 213 9.63 15.60 -9.31
C ALA A 213 10.55 14.96 -8.24
N VAL A 214 11.81 15.41 -8.14
CA VAL A 214 12.83 14.86 -7.22
C VAL A 214 13.40 15.96 -6.30
N ARG A 215 12.51 16.74 -5.67
CA ARG A 215 12.85 17.52 -4.49
C ARG A 215 12.03 17.03 -3.32
#